data_AF-A0A4P5TVL3-F1
#
_entry.id   AF-A0A4P5TVL3-F1
#
_cell.length_a   1.000
_cell.length_b   1.000
_cell.length_c   1.000
_cell.angle_alpha   90.00
_cell.angle_beta   90.00
_cell.angle_gamma   90.00
#
_symmetry.space_group_name_H-M   'P 1'
#
loop_
_entity.id
_entity.type
_entity.pdbx_description
1 polymer ?
#
loop_
_entity_poly.entity_id
_entity_poly.type
_entity_poly.pdbx_seq_one_letter_code
_entity_poly.pdbx_strand_id
1 'polypeptide(L)'
;MTFNAYLKNTRIFFFTFLIFLMLLTRGAHLLTSVSLPDASFALFLIGGMLLKKPKWFISLFAASILIDLITLSINPTNQIPINLGYLGLLPSYGIMWLIGLYVSKTKDILKFVIFSALGTFVSFMISTQSYYLLSNKFPGITIQESIQTGWEYFPHSFIYTMSYLIAYWGIQSLLRRQFVSQKATAL
;
A
#
# COMPACT_ATOMS: atom_id res chain seq x y z
N MET A 1 -0.44 0.19 -33.25
CA MET A 1 -0.57 0.86 -31.93
C MET A 1 0.80 1.42 -31.55
N THR A 2 0.95 2.70 -31.22
CA THR A 2 2.26 3.28 -30.88
C THR A 2 2.77 2.74 -29.54
N PHE A 3 4.10 2.60 -29.38
CA PHE A 3 4.72 2.07 -28.16
C PHE A 3 4.27 2.83 -26.89
N ASN A 4 4.08 4.14 -26.99
CA ASN A 4 3.54 4.98 -25.92
C ASN A 4 2.08 4.65 -25.57
N ALA A 5 1.24 4.34 -26.56
CA ALA A 5 -0.15 3.95 -26.32
C ALA A 5 -0.23 2.59 -25.61
N TYR A 6 0.63 1.64 -26.00
CA TYR A 6 0.73 0.33 -25.35
C TYR A 6 1.13 0.47 -23.86
N LEU A 7 2.22 1.18 -23.57
CA LEU A 7 2.67 1.42 -22.19
C LEU A 7 1.63 2.16 -21.33
N LYS A 8 0.87 3.09 -21.94
CA LYS A 8 -0.24 3.77 -21.25
C LYS A 8 -1.34 2.77 -20.89
N ASN A 9 -1.71 1.90 -21.82
CA ASN A 9 -2.75 0.89 -21.61
C ASN A 9 -2.37 -0.11 -20.50
N THR A 10 -1.11 -0.57 -20.49
CA THR A 10 -0.60 -1.47 -19.44
C THR A 10 -0.62 -0.82 -18.05
N ARG A 11 -0.30 0.47 -17.93
CA ARG A 11 -0.37 1.17 -16.63
C ARG A 11 -1.80 1.35 -16.14
N ILE A 12 -2.75 1.61 -17.06
CA ILE A 12 -4.18 1.69 -16.71
C ILE A 12 -4.63 0.33 -16.15
N PHE A 13 -4.27 -0.77 -16.80
CA PHE A 13 -4.59 -2.11 -16.31
C PHE A 13 -4.06 -2.35 -14.88
N PHE A 14 -2.77 -2.10 -14.64
CA PHE A 14 -2.20 -2.26 -13.30
C PHE A 14 -2.85 -1.34 -12.27
N PHE A 15 -3.16 -0.10 -12.65
CA PHE A 15 -3.84 0.83 -11.77
C PHE A 15 -5.24 0.35 -11.37
N THR A 16 -6.05 -0.06 -12.35
CA THR A 16 -7.39 -0.62 -12.10
C THR A 16 -7.30 -1.87 -11.22
N PHE A 17 -6.33 -2.74 -11.48
CA PHE A 17 -6.11 -3.93 -10.66
C PHE A 17 -5.74 -3.59 -9.21
N LEU A 18 -4.87 -2.60 -8.99
CA LEU A 18 -4.52 -2.14 -7.63
C LEU A 18 -5.72 -1.54 -6.90
N ILE A 19 -6.57 -0.76 -7.57
CA ILE A 19 -7.82 -0.24 -6.98
C ILE A 19 -8.75 -1.39 -6.59
N PHE A 20 -8.91 -2.39 -7.47
CA PHE A 20 -9.75 -3.55 -7.19
C PHE A 20 -9.28 -4.29 -5.93
N LEU A 21 -7.97 -4.55 -5.80
CA LEU A 21 -7.41 -5.17 -4.60
C LEU A 21 -7.59 -4.30 -3.35
N MET A 22 -7.46 -2.98 -3.47
CA MET A 22 -7.71 -2.05 -2.38
C MET A 22 -9.17 -2.12 -1.93
N LEU A 23 -10.11 -2.17 -2.87
CA LEU A 23 -11.53 -2.31 -2.56
C LEU A 23 -11.82 -3.62 -1.80
N LEU A 24 -11.21 -4.74 -2.20
CA LEU A 24 -11.39 -6.05 -1.56
C LEU A 24 -10.82 -6.14 -0.14
N THR A 25 -9.81 -5.34 0.19
CA THR A 25 -9.06 -5.47 1.45
C THR A 25 -9.38 -4.34 2.42
N ARG A 26 -9.47 -3.10 1.93
CA ARG A 26 -9.85 -1.92 2.71
C ARG A 26 -11.35 -1.74 2.80
N GLY A 27 -12.06 -2.01 1.71
CA GLY A 27 -13.52 -1.99 1.64
C GLY A 27 -14.16 -3.32 2.03
N ALA A 28 -13.43 -4.27 2.62
CA ALA A 28 -13.93 -5.63 2.87
C ALA A 28 -15.19 -5.66 3.74
N HIS A 29 -15.32 -4.72 4.69
CA HIS A 29 -16.54 -4.53 5.49
C HIS A 29 -17.78 -4.14 4.68
N LEU A 30 -17.61 -3.72 3.42
CA LEU A 30 -18.71 -3.43 2.49
C LEU A 30 -19.17 -4.66 1.71
N LEU A 31 -18.33 -5.68 1.56
CA LEU A 31 -18.53 -6.74 0.56
C LEU A 31 -18.81 -8.11 1.18
N THR A 32 -18.21 -8.44 2.34
CA THR A 32 -18.25 -9.80 2.89
C THR A 32 -18.17 -9.81 4.43
N SER A 33 -18.68 -10.88 5.04
CA SER A 33 -18.56 -11.16 6.49
C SER A 33 -17.16 -11.63 6.91
N VAL A 34 -16.32 -12.02 5.95
CA VAL A 34 -14.90 -12.30 6.14
C VAL A 34 -14.11 -11.21 5.44
N SER A 35 -13.27 -10.47 6.18
CA SER A 35 -12.43 -9.42 5.62
C SER A 35 -10.99 -9.89 5.44
N LEU A 36 -10.45 -9.65 4.24
CA LEU A 36 -9.00 -9.76 4.02
C LEU A 36 -8.30 -8.61 4.76
N PRO A 37 -7.07 -8.82 5.27
CA PRO A 37 -6.29 -7.75 5.86
C PRO A 37 -6.05 -6.59 4.88
N ASP A 38 -6.02 -5.35 5.39
CA ASP A 38 -5.77 -4.16 4.57
C ASP A 38 -4.39 -4.26 3.86
N ALA A 39 -4.39 -4.21 2.53
CA ALA A 39 -3.20 -4.29 1.71
C ALA A 39 -2.60 -2.91 1.34
N SER A 40 -3.17 -1.80 1.83
CA SER A 40 -2.88 -0.44 1.33
C SER A 40 -1.37 -0.12 1.28
N PHE A 41 -0.61 -0.34 2.36
CA PHE A 41 0.85 -0.10 2.35
C PHE A 41 1.57 -0.90 1.26
N ALA A 42 1.24 -2.18 1.08
CA ALA A 42 1.81 -3.00 0.03
C ALA A 42 1.44 -2.49 -1.37
N LEU A 43 0.17 -2.11 -1.57
CA LEU A 43 -0.32 -1.60 -2.85
C LEU A 43 0.36 -0.28 -3.26
N PHE A 44 0.67 0.61 -2.32
CA PHE A 44 1.42 1.84 -2.63
C PHE A 44 2.87 1.56 -3.05
N LEU A 45 3.54 0.59 -2.41
CA LEU A 45 4.88 0.19 -2.82
C LEU A 45 4.87 -0.49 -4.20
N ILE A 46 3.96 -1.44 -4.41
CA ILE A 46 3.77 -2.10 -5.72
C ILE A 46 3.40 -1.07 -6.79
N GLY A 47 2.55 -0.11 -6.46
CA GLY A 47 2.19 1.03 -7.31
C GLY A 47 3.42 1.85 -7.71
N GLY A 48 4.31 2.14 -6.77
CA GLY A 48 5.60 2.77 -7.02
C GLY A 48 6.44 1.98 -8.02
N MET A 49 6.50 0.65 -7.87
CA MET A 49 7.23 -0.22 -8.80
C MET A 49 6.66 -0.21 -10.23
N LEU A 50 5.34 -0.30 -10.37
CA LEU A 50 4.65 -0.53 -11.64
C LEU A 50 4.30 0.76 -12.40
N LEU A 51 3.78 1.77 -11.69
CA LEU A 51 3.15 2.95 -12.30
C LEU A 51 4.09 4.15 -12.39
N LYS A 52 5.02 4.28 -11.44
CA LYS A 52 6.18 5.20 -11.36
C LYS A 52 5.90 6.70 -11.36
N LYS A 53 4.81 7.17 -11.96
CA LYS A 53 4.51 8.61 -12.11
C LYS A 53 3.69 9.15 -10.92
N PRO A 54 3.96 10.37 -10.44
CA PRO A 54 3.25 10.98 -9.30
C PRO A 54 1.72 11.03 -9.47
N LYS A 55 1.22 11.26 -10.68
CA LYS A 55 -0.23 11.27 -10.94
C LYS A 55 -0.94 10.00 -10.48
N TRP A 56 -0.28 8.83 -10.60
CA TRP A 56 -0.87 7.55 -10.22
C TRP A 56 -0.88 7.35 -8.71
N PHE A 57 0.13 7.87 -8.02
CA PHE A 57 0.13 7.95 -6.56
C PHE A 57 -1.06 8.77 -6.07
N ILE A 58 -1.24 9.98 -6.63
CA ILE A 58 -2.35 10.87 -6.27
C ILE A 58 -3.70 10.19 -6.55
N SER A 59 -3.86 9.54 -7.71
CA SER A 59 -5.10 8.83 -8.02
C SER A 59 -5.37 7.63 -7.11
N LEU A 60 -4.34 6.87 -6.71
CA LEU A 60 -4.49 5.75 -5.79
C LEU A 60 -4.82 6.22 -4.37
N PHE A 61 -4.24 7.34 -3.93
CA PHE A 61 -4.58 7.98 -2.67
C PHE A 61 -5.99 8.57 -2.65
N ALA A 62 -6.41 9.21 -3.74
CA ALA A 62 -7.78 9.67 -3.88
C ALA A 62 -8.76 8.49 -3.83
N ALA A 63 -8.41 7.35 -4.45
CA ALA A 63 -9.22 6.14 -4.39
C ALA A 63 -9.31 5.57 -2.96
N SER A 64 -8.23 5.57 -2.17
CA SER A 64 -8.28 5.09 -0.78
C SER A 64 -9.19 5.96 0.08
N ILE A 65 -9.13 7.28 -0.08
CA ILE A 65 -10.04 8.21 0.61
C ILE A 65 -11.49 7.97 0.18
N LEU A 66 -11.74 7.79 -1.11
CA LEU A 66 -13.09 7.56 -1.62
C LEU A 66 -13.69 6.26 -1.06
N ILE A 67 -12.90 5.19 -0.95
CA ILE A 67 -13.31 3.93 -0.33
C ILE A 67 -13.72 4.17 1.13
N ASP A 68 -12.95 4.95 1.89
CA ASP A 68 -13.27 5.26 3.29
C ASP A 68 -14.55 6.09 3.43
N LEU A 69 -14.74 7.09 2.55
CA LEU A 69 -15.95 7.91 2.54
C LEU A 69 -17.21 7.09 2.20
N ILE A 70 -17.12 6.18 1.23
CA ILE A 70 -18.20 5.25 0.90
C ILE A 70 -18.45 4.29 2.07
N THR A 71 -17.39 3.84 2.74
CA THR A 71 -17.49 2.96 3.91
C THR A 71 -18.24 3.62 5.07
N LEU A 72 -17.98 4.91 5.30
CA LEU A 72 -18.69 5.73 6.28
C LEU A 72 -20.14 6.04 5.87
N SER A 73 -20.42 6.24 4.58
CA SER A 73 -21.78 6.56 4.13
C SER A 73 -22.73 5.36 4.20
N ILE A 74 -22.22 4.15 3.94
CA ILE A 74 -23.01 2.91 4.03
C ILE A 74 -23.20 2.48 5.48
N ASN A 75 -22.14 2.57 6.29
CA ASN A 75 -22.16 2.15 7.69
C ASN A 75 -21.59 3.26 8.58
N PRO A 76 -22.41 4.25 9.00
CA PRO A 76 -21.96 5.40 9.80
C PRO A 76 -21.39 5.02 11.18
N THR A 77 -21.63 3.79 11.64
CA THR A 77 -21.06 3.24 12.88
C THR A 77 -19.58 2.89 12.76
N ASN A 78 -19.02 2.86 11.54
CA ASN A 78 -17.61 2.62 11.32
C ASN A 78 -16.78 3.77 11.89
N GLN A 79 -15.80 3.44 12.73
CA GLN A 79 -14.99 4.43 13.42
C GLN A 79 -13.78 4.86 12.58
N ILE A 80 -13.97 5.26 11.32
CA ILE A 80 -12.90 5.83 10.50
C ILE A 80 -12.80 7.33 10.82
N PRO A 81 -11.75 7.78 11.52
CA PRO A 81 -11.65 9.16 11.95
C PRO A 81 -11.01 10.00 10.85
N ILE A 82 -11.83 10.60 9.99
CA ILE A 82 -11.37 11.57 8.99
C ILE A 82 -11.13 12.90 9.69
N ASN A 83 -9.90 13.09 10.18
CA ASN A 83 -9.46 14.28 10.92
C ASN A 83 -8.01 14.66 10.55
N LEU A 84 -7.39 15.56 11.31
CA LEU A 84 -6.03 16.01 11.01
C LEU A 84 -5.00 14.86 11.07
N GLY A 85 -5.16 13.90 11.98
CA GLY A 85 -4.32 12.69 12.04
C GLY A 85 -4.42 11.80 10.81
N TYR A 86 -5.57 11.77 10.14
CA TYR A 86 -5.77 11.04 8.89
C TYR A 86 -4.83 11.53 7.77
N LEU A 87 -4.42 12.80 7.79
CA LEU A 87 -3.47 13.35 6.81
C LEU A 87 -2.09 12.67 6.89
N GLY A 88 -1.75 12.04 8.02
CA GLY A 88 -0.53 11.23 8.18
C GLY A 88 -0.45 10.03 7.23
N LEU A 89 -1.57 9.59 6.66
CA LEU A 89 -1.58 8.56 5.63
C LEU A 89 -0.87 9.01 4.36
N LEU A 90 -0.94 10.29 4.00
CA LEU A 90 -0.29 10.82 2.80
C LEU A 90 1.24 10.62 2.81
N PRO A 91 1.99 11.08 3.84
CA PRO A 91 3.43 10.80 3.92
C PRO A 91 3.73 9.31 4.12
N SER A 92 2.89 8.57 4.86
CA SER A 92 3.06 7.12 5.04
C SER A 92 3.02 6.36 3.71
N TYR A 93 2.01 6.62 2.89
CA TYR A 93 1.90 6.04 1.55
C TYR A 93 2.97 6.58 0.59
N GLY A 94 3.36 7.85 0.76
CA GLY A 94 4.47 8.45 0.02
C GLY A 94 5.77 7.69 0.21
N ILE A 95 6.13 7.33 1.45
CA ILE A 95 7.32 6.52 1.75
C ILE A 95 7.25 5.16 1.06
N MET A 96 6.12 4.45 1.17
CA MET A 96 5.93 3.16 0.50
C MET A 96 6.12 3.29 -1.01
N TRP A 97 5.54 4.31 -1.62
CA TRP A 97 5.67 4.58 -3.05
C TRP A 97 7.11 4.87 -3.47
N LEU A 98 7.83 5.71 -2.73
CA LEU A 98 9.23 6.05 -3.00
C LEU A 98 10.15 4.83 -2.88
N ILE A 99 9.92 3.99 -1.89
CA ILE A 99 10.63 2.71 -1.75
C ILE A 99 10.32 1.81 -2.94
N GLY A 100 9.06 1.75 -3.37
CA GLY A 100 8.63 1.05 -4.57
C GLY A 100 9.38 1.51 -5.83
N LEU A 101 9.53 2.83 -6.02
CA LEU A 101 10.35 3.39 -7.11
C LEU A 101 11.79 2.89 -7.02
N TYR A 102 12.39 2.96 -5.82
CA TYR A 102 13.76 2.58 -5.54
C TYR A 102 14.04 1.09 -5.81
N VAL A 103 13.15 0.19 -5.38
CA VAL A 103 13.31 -1.25 -5.56
C VAL A 103 12.77 -1.77 -6.89
N SER A 104 12.14 -0.93 -7.72
CA SER A 104 11.44 -1.35 -8.96
C SER A 104 12.28 -2.16 -9.96
N LYS A 105 13.60 -1.99 -9.97
CA LYS A 105 14.53 -2.68 -10.86
C LYS A 105 15.41 -3.72 -10.15
N THR A 106 15.28 -3.87 -8.84
CA THR A 106 16.10 -4.85 -8.12
C THR A 106 15.76 -6.26 -8.57
N LYS A 107 16.79 -7.10 -8.71
CA LYS A 107 16.65 -8.57 -8.86
C LYS A 107 17.01 -9.30 -7.57
N ASP A 108 17.58 -8.57 -6.62
CA ASP A 108 17.97 -9.09 -5.32
C ASP A 108 16.77 -9.05 -4.36
N ILE A 109 16.36 -10.24 -3.92
CA ILE A 109 15.27 -10.43 -2.97
C ILE A 109 15.61 -9.88 -1.58
N LEU A 110 16.86 -9.97 -1.14
CA LEU A 110 17.27 -9.43 0.16
C LEU A 110 17.10 -7.93 0.18
N LYS A 111 17.57 -7.24 -0.86
CA LYS A 111 17.34 -5.81 -1.04
C LYS A 111 15.84 -5.48 -1.05
N PHE A 112 15.02 -6.22 -1.79
CA PHE A 112 13.57 -5.99 -1.79
C PHE A 112 12.96 -6.12 -0.40
N VAL A 113 13.28 -7.20 0.33
CA VAL A 113 12.74 -7.49 1.66
C VAL A 113 13.18 -6.44 2.68
N ILE A 114 14.46 -6.08 2.73
CA ILE A 114 15.00 -5.11 3.69
C ILE A 114 14.34 -3.74 3.50
N PHE A 115 14.32 -3.22 2.28
CA PHE A 115 13.73 -1.90 2.02
C PHE A 115 12.21 -1.90 2.19
N SER A 116 11.53 -3.00 1.86
CA SER A 116 10.09 -3.15 2.12
C SER A 116 9.77 -3.17 3.62
N ALA A 117 10.58 -3.87 4.41
CA ALA A 117 10.44 -3.93 5.87
C ALA A 117 10.67 -2.55 6.50
N LEU A 118 11.75 -1.86 6.09
CA LEU A 118 12.04 -0.50 6.54
C LEU A 118 10.93 0.48 6.16
N GLY A 119 10.42 0.39 4.93
CA GLY A 119 9.29 1.20 4.49
C GLY A 119 8.04 0.98 5.32
N THR A 120 7.69 -0.29 5.54
CA THR A 120 6.54 -0.67 6.35
C THR A 120 6.67 -0.13 7.78
N PHE A 121 7.85 -0.26 8.39
CA PHE A 121 8.13 0.28 9.72
C PHE A 121 7.97 1.80 9.77
N VAL A 122 8.62 2.54 8.86
CA VAL A 122 8.55 4.01 8.83
C VAL A 122 7.14 4.49 8.55
N SER A 123 6.44 3.90 7.58
CA SER A 123 5.05 4.25 7.25
C SER A 123 4.10 3.94 8.40
N PHE A 124 4.29 2.82 9.08
CA PHE A 124 3.53 2.49 10.29
C PHE A 124 3.75 3.54 11.38
N MET A 125 5.01 3.92 11.65
CA MET A 125 5.32 4.95 12.64
C MET A 125 4.67 6.28 12.28
N ILE A 126 4.83 6.77 11.05
CA ILE A 126 4.24 8.04 10.62
C ILE A 126 2.71 8.00 10.77
N SER A 127 2.05 6.93 10.30
CA SER A 127 0.60 6.78 10.39
C SER A 127 0.13 6.75 11.85
N THR A 128 0.79 5.96 12.69
CA THR A 128 0.41 5.77 14.10
C THR A 128 0.62 7.05 14.88
N GLN A 129 1.78 7.69 14.74
CA GLN A 129 2.10 8.90 15.50
C GLN A 129 1.26 10.10 15.04
N SER A 130 0.95 10.21 13.75
CA SER A 130 0.01 11.23 13.27
C SER A 130 -1.39 11.02 13.85
N TYR A 131 -1.83 9.77 13.98
CA TYR A 131 -3.10 9.45 14.60
C TYR A 131 -3.13 9.83 16.08
N TYR A 132 -2.17 9.39 16.89
CA TYR A 132 -2.17 9.70 18.32
C TYR A 132 -2.04 11.20 18.59
N LEU A 133 -1.14 11.90 17.89
CA LEU A 133 -0.87 13.31 18.14
C LEU A 133 -1.90 14.27 17.55
N LEU A 134 -2.47 13.96 16.38
CA LEU A 134 -3.26 14.93 15.60
C LEU A 134 -4.73 14.54 15.42
N SER A 135 -5.18 13.38 15.90
CA SER A 135 -6.58 12.96 15.74
C SER A 135 -7.58 13.64 16.68
N ASN A 136 -7.10 14.33 17.72
CA ASN A 136 -7.90 14.81 18.86
C ASN A 136 -8.64 13.71 19.64
N LYS A 137 -8.36 12.42 19.41
CA LYS A 137 -8.93 11.32 20.21
C LYS A 137 -8.27 11.15 21.59
N PHE A 138 -7.03 11.62 21.72
CA PHE A 138 -6.24 11.52 22.95
C PHE A 138 -5.85 12.93 23.43
N PRO A 139 -6.81 13.71 23.94
CA PRO A 139 -6.52 15.08 24.38
C PRO A 139 -5.47 15.08 25.50
N GLY A 140 -4.43 15.91 25.33
CA GLY A 140 -3.36 16.05 26.32
C GLY A 140 -2.23 15.01 26.22
N ILE A 141 -2.27 14.09 25.24
CA ILE A 141 -1.16 13.15 25.03
C ILE A 141 0.13 13.90 24.70
N THR A 142 1.21 13.56 25.41
CA THR A 142 2.53 14.11 25.12
C THR A 142 3.19 13.38 23.94
N ILE A 143 4.22 13.99 23.35
CA ILE A 143 5.03 13.34 22.31
C ILE A 143 5.67 12.04 22.84
N GLN A 144 6.13 12.05 24.09
CA GLN A 144 6.76 10.89 24.71
C GLN A 144 5.79 9.71 24.86
N GLU A 145 4.58 9.96 25.38
CA GLU A 145 3.54 8.94 25.52
C GLU A 145 3.09 8.41 24.16
N SER A 146 2.93 9.29 23.17
CA SER A 146 2.60 8.89 21.79
C SER A 146 3.63 7.91 21.23
N ILE A 147 4.93 8.17 21.41
CA ILE A 147 6.01 7.31 20.90
C ILE A 147 5.98 5.93 21.56
N GLN A 148 5.46 5.81 22.78
CA GLN A 148 5.33 4.54 23.50
C GLN A 148 4.04 3.80 23.18
N THR A 149 3.12 4.40 22.42
CA THR A 149 1.77 3.87 22.19
C THR A 149 1.60 3.33 20.76
N GLY A 150 0.79 2.29 20.59
CA GLY A 150 0.38 1.76 19.29
C GLY A 150 1.27 0.65 18.76
N TRP A 151 2.35 0.28 19.47
CA TRP A 151 3.24 -0.82 19.06
C TRP A 151 2.54 -2.18 19.01
N GLU A 152 1.44 -2.36 19.73
CA GLU A 152 0.60 -3.55 19.68
C GLU A 152 0.01 -3.82 18.28
N TYR A 153 -0.16 -2.79 17.46
CA TYR A 153 -0.67 -2.92 16.09
C TYR A 153 0.43 -3.21 15.06
N PHE A 154 1.70 -2.98 15.42
CA PHE A 154 2.82 -3.12 14.49
C PHE A 154 2.99 -4.54 13.95
N PRO A 155 2.98 -5.62 14.77
CA PRO A 155 3.17 -6.98 14.27
C PRO A 155 2.16 -7.36 13.19
N HIS A 156 0.88 -7.05 13.40
CA HIS A 156 -0.17 -7.33 12.43
C HIS A 156 0.02 -6.52 11.14
N SER A 157 0.21 -5.20 11.24
CA SER A 157 0.43 -4.33 10.08
C SER A 157 1.66 -4.79 9.26
N PHE A 158 2.74 -5.17 9.95
CA PHE A 158 3.97 -5.63 9.34
C PHE A 158 3.80 -6.98 8.64
N ILE A 159 3.23 -7.98 9.31
CA ILE A 159 3.02 -9.32 8.76
C ILE A 159 2.13 -9.25 7.53
N TYR A 160 1.01 -8.52 7.59
CA TYR A 160 0.10 -8.40 6.45
C TYR A 160 0.77 -7.73 5.26
N THR A 161 1.39 -6.57 5.48
CA THR A 161 2.09 -5.84 4.41
C THR A 161 3.18 -6.69 3.77
N MET A 162 4.05 -7.31 4.57
CA MET A 162 5.15 -8.13 4.08
C MET A 162 4.65 -9.38 3.35
N SER A 163 3.54 -9.99 3.80
CA SER A 163 2.95 -11.15 3.13
C SER A 163 2.50 -10.81 1.70
N TYR A 164 1.82 -9.68 1.50
CA TYR A 164 1.43 -9.22 0.16
C TYR A 164 2.65 -8.91 -0.72
N LEU A 165 3.68 -8.28 -0.15
CA LEU A 165 4.89 -7.93 -0.90
C LEU A 165 5.72 -9.15 -1.31
N ILE A 166 5.86 -10.14 -0.43
CA ILE A 166 6.55 -11.40 -0.72
C ILE A 166 5.76 -12.19 -1.78
N ALA A 167 4.43 -12.26 -1.66
CA ALA A 167 3.58 -12.90 -2.67
C ALA A 167 3.75 -12.23 -4.04
N TYR A 168 3.70 -10.90 -4.09
CA TYR A 168 3.95 -10.14 -5.32
C TYR A 168 5.32 -10.45 -5.93
N TRP A 169 6.38 -10.45 -5.12
CA TRP A 169 7.73 -10.77 -5.58
C TRP A 169 7.85 -12.20 -6.12
N GLY A 170 7.23 -13.16 -5.43
CA GLY A 170 7.19 -14.57 -5.84
C GLY A 170 6.53 -14.75 -7.19
N ILE A 171 5.32 -14.19 -7.37
CA ILE A 171 4.58 -14.20 -8.64
C ILE A 171 5.41 -13.55 -9.75
N GLN A 172 5.98 -12.37 -9.49
CA GLN A 172 6.81 -11.66 -10.46
C GLN A 172 8.03 -12.49 -10.89
N SER A 173 8.67 -13.18 -9.95
CA SER A 173 9.84 -14.02 -10.19
C SER A 173 9.50 -15.26 -11.03
N LEU A 174 8.36 -15.90 -10.78
CA LEU A 174 7.87 -17.05 -11.56
C LEU A 174 7.56 -16.65 -13.00
N LEU A 175 6.84 -15.54 -13.20
CA LEU A 175 6.52 -15.05 -14.54
C LEU A 175 7.79 -14.75 -15.35
N ARG A 176 8.81 -14.12 -14.74
CA ARG A 176 10.08 -13.86 -15.42
C ARG A 176 10.82 -15.13 -15.83
N ARG A 177 10.81 -16.18 -14.98
CA ARG A 177 11.44 -17.47 -15.31
C ARG A 177 10.79 -18.14 -16.51
N GLN A 178 9.46 -18.12 -16.60
CA GLN A 178 8.72 -18.71 -17.72
C GLN A 178 9.07 -18.04 -19.07
N PHE A 179 9.16 -16.71 -19.12
CA PHE A 179 9.53 -16.01 -20.35
C PHE A 179 10.98 -16.26 -20.78
N VAL A 180 11.91 -16.43 -19.84
CA VAL A 180 13.30 -16.82 -20.17
C VAL A 180 13.35 -18.25 -20.68
N SER A 181 12.62 -19.17 -20.05
CA SER A 181 12.55 -20.57 -20.48
C SER A 181 11.99 -20.70 -21.89
N GLN A 182 10.90 -20.01 -22.23
CA GLN A 182 10.31 -20.07 -23.57
C GLN A 182 11.23 -19.52 -24.66
N LYS A 183 12.02 -18.47 -24.37
CA LYS A 183 13.01 -17.94 -25.31
C LYS A 183 14.16 -18.92 -25.58
N ALA A 184 14.54 -19.72 -24.58
CA ALA A 184 15.62 -20.70 -24.72
C ALA A 184 15.20 -21.94 -25.51
N THR A 185 13.91 -22.28 -25.55
CA THR A 185 13.38 -23.42 -26.33
C THR A 185 13.04 -23.07 -27.78
N ALA A 186 12.97 -21.78 -28.11
CA ALA A 186 12.65 -21.27 -29.45
C ALA A 186 13.89 -20.91 -30.30
N LEU A 187 15.10 -21.20 -29.79
CA LEU A 187 16.40 -21.08 -30.47
C LEU A 187 16.94 -22.47 -30.74
#